data_AF-A0A1R1BHE2-F1
#
_entry.id   AF-A0A1R1BHE2-F1
#
_cell.length_a   1.000
_cell.length_b   1.000
_cell.length_c   1.000
_cell.angle_alpha   90.00
_cell.angle_beta   90.00
_cell.angle_gamma   90.00
#
_symmetry.space_group_name_H-M   'P 1'
#
loop_
_entity.id
_entity.type
_entity.pdbx_description
1 polymer ?
#
loop_
_entity_poly.entity_id
_entity_poly.type
_entity_poly.pdbx_seq_one_letter_code
_entity_poly.pdbx_strand_id
1 'polypeptide(L)'
;MMVITTLVVSLLLCLSSTGFAAEAANPSNWRYAKPIELQGSGKYGALFLDDEVYKGAREDLGDLRIMDDKGQFVPYYVDSGAAKAVDTQVVYKSNVIDTVKKNNDTLIDFRISPIDATKDIQGNGVVLSLPEQAFLKHLELYGSYDGNQWELLHKDYVYRTEQLEKNTVVLDKTVKFTYYRVKIIDNAENLAFPQLQLIHRTRATSWQEFAKTTSLLYDTKQEQGQTLLQVRNDNRLRITKVQLEAQGSFRRSYTVQTADGQDVPIEGKRELYRLDFKDVQLQNTTIVGAVPITNPAFTIKINNQDNAPIQLTGLKVDYVIDKLVFERQEGRTYLLVYGNSGAGKPSYDIASFRTQIEQENPTLAKLAVQTEAPEVARGGQANSSWFQTKAGFNIIIIAVSVLLAVILGMKLSRSKR
;
A
#
# COMPACT_ATOMS: atom_id res chain seq x y z
N MET A 1 74.80 34.43 -23.42
CA MET A 1 75.02 32.98 -23.26
C MET A 1 73.94 32.45 -22.33
N MET A 2 73.27 31.37 -22.73
CA MET A 2 72.26 30.49 -22.09
C MET A 2 71.78 30.79 -20.64
N VAL A 3 70.46 30.93 -20.39
CA VAL A 3 69.44 29.90 -19.97
C VAL A 3 69.64 29.50 -18.48
N ILE A 4 68.66 29.61 -17.57
CA ILE A 4 67.66 28.58 -17.18
C ILE A 4 66.61 29.28 -16.25
N THR A 5 65.35 29.43 -16.65
CA THR A 5 64.15 28.56 -16.41
C THR A 5 63.48 28.74 -15.03
N THR A 6 62.35 29.46 -15.01
CA THR A 6 61.38 29.49 -13.91
C THR A 6 60.21 28.59 -14.28
N LEU A 7 60.05 27.47 -13.57
CA LEU A 7 58.96 26.51 -13.76
C LEU A 7 57.88 26.78 -12.71
N VAL A 8 56.80 27.50 -13.08
CA VAL A 8 55.57 27.55 -12.28
C VAL A 8 54.60 26.58 -12.93
N VAL A 9 54.51 25.38 -12.38
CA VAL A 9 53.48 24.40 -12.71
C VAL A 9 52.18 24.86 -12.06
N SER A 10 51.34 25.57 -12.81
CA SER A 10 49.94 25.77 -12.45
C SER A 10 49.19 24.45 -12.62
N LEU A 11 49.01 23.75 -11.50
CA LEU A 11 48.10 22.62 -11.36
C LEU A 11 46.66 23.16 -11.45
N LEU A 12 46.08 23.19 -12.66
CA LEU A 12 44.64 23.34 -12.85
C LEU A 12 43.97 22.07 -12.32
N LEU A 13 43.57 22.12 -11.05
CA LEU A 13 42.57 21.22 -10.49
C LEU A 13 41.26 21.43 -11.27
N CYS A 14 40.98 20.49 -12.17
CA CYS A 14 39.65 20.26 -12.72
C CYS A 14 38.68 19.98 -11.57
N LEU A 15 38.10 21.03 -11.00
CA LEU A 15 36.85 20.96 -10.29
C LEU A 15 35.76 20.65 -11.33
N SER A 16 35.64 19.36 -11.67
CA SER A 16 34.40 18.79 -12.17
C SER A 16 33.36 18.90 -11.05
N SER A 17 32.80 20.10 -10.90
CA SER A 17 31.56 20.29 -10.19
C SER A 17 30.52 19.53 -11.00
N THR A 18 30.23 18.30 -10.58
CA THR A 18 28.96 17.66 -10.90
C THR A 18 27.89 18.47 -10.17
N GLY A 19 27.55 19.61 -10.76
CA GLY A 19 26.36 20.33 -10.40
C GLY A 19 25.19 19.40 -10.70
N PHE A 20 24.52 18.93 -9.65
CA PHE A 20 23.17 18.40 -9.76
C PHE A 20 22.32 19.57 -10.25
N ALA A 21 22.21 19.73 -11.57
CA ALA A 21 21.24 20.62 -12.15
C ALA A 21 19.87 20.08 -11.72
N ALA A 22 19.10 20.90 -11.00
CA ALA A 22 17.68 20.68 -10.83
C ALA A 22 17.10 20.40 -12.22
N GLU A 23 16.51 19.22 -12.38
CA GLU A 23 15.89 18.80 -13.64
C GLU A 23 14.89 19.89 -14.04
N ALA A 24 15.26 20.69 -15.04
CA ALA A 24 14.36 21.68 -15.59
C ALA A 24 13.14 20.91 -16.09
N ALA A 25 11.96 21.24 -15.56
CA ALA A 25 10.72 20.63 -15.98
C ALA A 25 10.59 20.85 -17.49
N ASN A 26 10.82 19.80 -18.28
CA ASN A 26 10.39 19.77 -19.65
C ASN A 26 9.04 19.04 -19.69
N PRO A 27 7.91 19.76 -19.79
CA PRO A 27 6.58 19.16 -19.72
C PRO A 27 6.35 18.12 -20.82
N SER A 28 7.09 18.19 -21.94
CA SER A 28 6.96 17.26 -23.06
C SER A 28 7.39 15.82 -22.75
N ASN A 29 8.12 15.60 -21.66
CA ASN A 29 8.57 14.26 -21.28
C ASN A 29 7.53 13.50 -20.45
N TRP A 30 6.46 14.18 -20.03
CA TRP A 30 5.36 13.62 -19.25
C TRP A 30 4.23 13.23 -20.18
N ARG A 31 3.66 12.04 -20.01
CA ARG A 31 2.59 11.56 -20.88
C ARG A 31 1.21 12.05 -20.42
N TYR A 32 1.01 12.11 -19.11
CA TYR A 32 -0.28 12.40 -18.52
C TYR A 32 -0.20 13.57 -17.55
N ALA A 33 -1.29 14.33 -17.47
CA ALA A 33 -1.49 15.40 -16.50
C ALA A 33 -2.90 15.32 -15.89
N LYS A 34 -3.01 15.66 -14.61
CA LYS A 34 -4.28 15.80 -13.88
C LYS A 34 -4.28 17.12 -13.09
N PRO A 35 -5.20 18.06 -13.37
CA PRO A 35 -5.37 19.24 -12.54
C PRO A 35 -5.69 18.88 -11.09
N ILE A 36 -5.09 19.60 -10.16
CA ILE A 36 -5.34 19.45 -8.72
C ILE A 36 -6.32 20.54 -8.30
N GLU A 37 -7.55 20.13 -8.00
CA GLU A 37 -8.62 21.00 -7.52
C GLU A 37 -8.46 21.22 -6.03
N LEU A 38 -7.82 22.34 -5.68
CA LEU A 38 -7.62 22.75 -4.30
C LEU A 38 -8.92 23.29 -3.67
N GLN A 39 -9.10 23.00 -2.38
CA GLN A 39 -10.15 23.57 -1.54
C GLN A 39 -9.54 24.29 -0.33
N GLY A 40 -10.23 25.28 0.23
CA GLY A 40 -9.79 26.03 1.42
C GLY A 40 -8.50 26.85 1.24
N SER A 41 -7.96 27.37 2.34
CA SER A 41 -6.82 28.32 2.37
C SER A 41 -5.59 27.87 3.20
N GLY A 42 -5.50 26.60 3.60
CA GLY A 42 -4.35 26.07 4.37
C GLY A 42 -3.03 26.00 3.59
N LYS A 43 -1.89 26.06 4.28
CA LYS A 43 -0.54 26.02 3.68
C LYS A 43 -0.21 24.69 2.98
N TYR A 44 -0.76 23.59 3.48
CA TYR A 44 -0.51 22.26 2.94
C TYR A 44 -1.74 21.72 2.20
N GLY A 45 -1.50 21.16 1.02
CA GLY A 45 -2.48 20.41 0.24
C GLY A 45 -2.21 18.92 0.32
N ALA A 46 -3.26 18.12 0.27
CA ALA A 46 -3.16 16.66 0.15
C ALA A 46 -4.06 16.15 -0.96
N LEU A 47 -3.67 15.08 -1.66
CA LEU A 47 -4.52 14.42 -2.64
C LEU A 47 -4.30 12.91 -2.61
N PHE A 48 -5.35 12.13 -2.82
CA PHE A 48 -5.21 10.69 -3.02
C PHE A 48 -4.95 10.38 -4.49
N LEU A 49 -4.05 9.43 -4.74
CA LEU A 49 -3.85 8.85 -6.06
C LEU A 49 -5.07 8.01 -6.44
N ASP A 50 -5.42 8.04 -7.71
CA ASP A 50 -6.48 7.22 -8.29
C ASP A 50 -5.93 6.17 -9.26
N ASP A 51 -6.83 5.30 -9.67
CA ASP A 51 -6.60 4.17 -10.57
C ASP A 51 -5.88 4.55 -11.87
N GLU A 52 -6.15 5.74 -12.45
CA GLU A 52 -5.52 6.19 -13.68
C GLU A 52 -4.04 6.54 -13.45
N VAL A 53 -3.72 7.14 -12.29
CA VAL A 53 -2.33 7.41 -11.91
C VAL A 53 -1.56 6.10 -11.73
N TYR A 54 -2.11 5.11 -11.01
CA TYR A 54 -1.46 3.82 -10.85
C TYR A 54 -1.24 3.09 -12.17
N LYS A 55 -2.18 3.22 -13.12
CA LYS A 55 -2.07 2.66 -14.47
C LYS A 55 -1.00 3.35 -15.32
N GLY A 56 -0.87 4.68 -15.21
CA GLY A 56 -0.02 5.49 -16.08
C GLY A 56 1.40 5.72 -15.56
N ALA A 57 1.60 5.74 -14.23
CA ALA A 57 2.89 5.98 -13.59
C ALA A 57 3.74 4.71 -13.50
N ARG A 58 5.04 4.85 -13.22
CA ARG A 58 5.92 3.74 -12.86
C ARG A 58 5.42 3.03 -11.60
N GLU A 59 5.73 1.75 -11.49
CA GLU A 59 5.34 0.91 -10.35
C GLU A 59 5.83 1.45 -9.00
N ASP A 60 7.01 2.09 -8.97
CA ASP A 60 7.61 2.68 -7.77
C ASP A 60 7.14 4.12 -7.49
N LEU A 61 6.21 4.64 -8.30
CA LEU A 61 5.69 6.01 -8.32
C LEU A 61 6.81 7.07 -8.42
N GLY A 62 7.98 6.70 -8.96
CA GLY A 62 9.16 7.56 -9.05
C GLY A 62 9.02 8.69 -10.08
N ASP A 63 8.13 8.52 -11.04
CA ASP A 63 7.78 9.51 -12.06
C ASP A 63 6.50 10.27 -11.69
N LEU A 64 6.28 10.58 -10.42
CA LEU A 64 5.26 11.58 -10.08
C LEU A 64 5.94 12.94 -9.93
N ARG A 65 5.32 14.00 -10.44
CA ARG A 65 5.67 15.39 -10.09
C ARG A 65 4.40 16.20 -9.90
N ILE A 66 4.41 17.09 -8.92
CA ILE A 66 3.44 18.18 -8.83
C ILE A 66 4.10 19.39 -9.48
N MET A 67 3.42 20.02 -10.42
CA MET A 67 3.90 21.18 -11.16
C MET A 67 2.97 22.36 -10.91
N ASP A 68 3.52 23.54 -10.63
CA ASP A 68 2.74 24.77 -10.48
C ASP A 68 2.43 25.43 -11.85
N ASP A 69 1.67 26.52 -11.81
CA ASP A 69 1.31 27.37 -12.96
C ASP A 69 2.52 28.00 -13.68
N LYS A 70 3.71 27.99 -13.07
CA LYS A 70 4.98 28.46 -13.66
C LYS A 70 5.80 27.33 -14.27
N GLY A 71 5.31 26.09 -14.21
CA GLY A 71 6.05 24.93 -14.67
C GLY A 71 7.14 24.46 -13.69
N GLN A 72 7.14 24.92 -12.45
CA GLN A 72 8.11 24.51 -11.44
C GLN A 72 7.62 23.28 -10.69
N PHE A 73 8.51 22.33 -10.41
CA PHE A 73 8.18 21.17 -9.59
C PHE A 73 8.09 21.53 -8.12
N VAL A 74 6.99 21.14 -7.51
CA VAL A 74 6.63 21.40 -6.12
C VAL A 74 7.01 20.18 -5.27
N PRO A 75 7.81 20.35 -4.21
CA PRO A 75 8.13 19.29 -3.27
C PRO A 75 6.89 18.65 -2.64
N TYR A 76 6.90 17.32 -2.54
CA TYR A 76 5.85 16.54 -1.90
C TYR A 76 6.42 15.31 -1.20
N TYR A 77 5.62 14.66 -0.37
CA TYR A 77 5.89 13.31 0.10
C TYR A 77 4.72 12.37 -0.20
N VAL A 78 5.02 11.07 -0.34
CA VAL A 78 4.02 10.00 -0.52
C VAL A 78 3.70 9.40 0.84
N ASP A 79 2.45 9.47 1.25
CA ASP A 79 1.87 8.76 2.39
C ASP A 79 1.09 7.54 1.92
N SER A 80 1.66 6.36 2.14
CA SER A 80 1.02 5.09 1.81
C SER A 80 -0.01 4.64 2.84
N GLY A 81 -0.21 5.40 3.92
CA GLY A 81 -0.97 4.99 5.09
C GLY A 81 -0.36 3.82 5.87
N ALA A 82 0.64 3.10 5.32
CA ALA A 82 1.16 1.84 5.89
C ALA A 82 1.77 2.04 7.28
N ALA A 83 2.39 3.21 7.52
CA ALA A 83 2.87 3.60 8.85
C ALA A 83 1.74 3.97 9.83
N LYS A 84 0.52 4.17 9.34
CA LYS A 84 -0.71 4.43 10.12
C LYS A 84 -1.57 3.17 10.29
N ALA A 85 -1.37 2.13 9.47
CA ALA A 85 -1.87 0.78 9.69
C ALA A 85 -1.12 0.05 10.82
N VAL A 86 -0.78 0.73 11.90
CA VAL A 86 -0.32 0.04 13.10
C VAL A 86 -1.57 -0.54 13.73
N ASP A 87 -1.89 -1.79 13.38
CA ASP A 87 -2.80 -2.62 14.17
C ASP A 87 -2.11 -2.84 15.51
N THR A 88 -2.40 -1.98 16.50
CA THR A 88 -1.93 -2.26 17.85
C THR A 88 -2.84 -3.33 18.41
N GLN A 89 -2.24 -4.45 18.80
CA GLN A 89 -2.94 -5.54 19.44
C GLN A 89 -2.57 -5.59 20.91
N VAL A 90 -3.57 -5.42 21.76
CA VAL A 90 -3.46 -5.68 23.19
C VAL A 90 -4.12 -7.02 23.46
N VAL A 91 -3.40 -7.91 24.16
CA VAL A 91 -3.88 -9.25 24.52
C VAL A 91 -4.04 -9.32 26.04
N TYR A 92 -5.27 -9.49 26.49
CA TYR A 92 -5.57 -9.74 27.90
C TYR A 92 -5.70 -11.24 28.14
N LYS A 93 -5.00 -11.72 29.17
CA LYS A 93 -5.15 -13.10 29.66
C LYS A 93 -6.45 -13.23 30.45
N SER A 94 -6.94 -14.44 30.61
CA SER A 94 -8.07 -14.73 31.49
C SER A 94 -7.77 -15.90 32.42
N ASN A 95 -8.61 -16.05 33.45
CA ASN A 95 -8.68 -17.23 34.29
C ASN A 95 -10.10 -17.79 34.26
N VAL A 96 -10.24 -19.11 34.23
CA VAL A 96 -11.54 -19.78 34.41
C VAL A 96 -12.00 -19.57 35.85
N ILE A 97 -13.24 -19.15 36.03
CA ILE A 97 -13.91 -18.96 37.32
C ILE A 97 -14.76 -20.18 37.63
N ASP A 98 -15.58 -20.58 36.65
CA ASP A 98 -16.56 -21.63 36.82
C ASP A 98 -16.82 -22.35 35.49
N THR A 99 -17.29 -23.60 35.57
CA THR A 99 -17.73 -24.39 34.43
C THR A 99 -18.96 -25.20 34.82
N VAL A 100 -20.10 -24.86 34.20
CA VAL A 100 -21.40 -25.47 34.49
C VAL A 100 -21.89 -26.24 33.28
N LYS A 101 -22.37 -27.46 33.49
CA LYS A 101 -23.09 -28.23 32.48
C LYS A 101 -24.59 -28.16 32.72
N LYS A 102 -25.35 -27.80 31.69
CA LYS A 102 -26.81 -27.69 31.79
C LYS A 102 -27.45 -28.01 30.44
N ASN A 103 -28.35 -28.99 30.41
CA ASN A 103 -29.09 -29.38 29.19
C ASN A 103 -28.16 -29.66 27.98
N ASN A 104 -27.11 -30.46 28.20
CA ASN A 104 -25.99 -30.70 27.27
C ASN A 104 -25.10 -29.49 26.97
N ASP A 105 -25.50 -28.26 27.27
CA ASP A 105 -24.63 -27.10 27.11
C ASP A 105 -23.52 -27.08 28.15
N THR A 106 -22.38 -26.49 27.79
CA THR A 106 -21.30 -26.17 28.73
C THR A 106 -21.12 -24.66 28.77
N LEU A 107 -21.27 -24.08 29.96
CA LEU A 107 -21.07 -22.66 30.23
C LEU A 107 -19.74 -22.52 30.97
N ILE A 108 -18.84 -21.71 30.44
CA ILE A 108 -17.52 -21.47 31.02
C ILE A 108 -17.39 -19.97 31.26
N ASP A 109 -17.15 -19.60 32.51
CA ASP A 109 -17.02 -18.22 32.94
C ASP A 109 -15.54 -17.87 33.10
N PHE A 110 -15.12 -16.80 32.45
CA PHE A 110 -13.75 -16.30 32.46
C PHE A 110 -13.70 -14.92 33.09
N ARG A 111 -12.68 -14.68 33.92
CA ARG A 111 -12.30 -13.33 34.39
C ARG A 111 -11.11 -12.84 33.61
N ILE A 112 -11.22 -11.67 32.99
CA ILE A 112 -10.10 -11.03 32.32
C ILE A 112 -9.15 -10.41 33.34
N SER A 113 -7.86 -10.65 33.16
CA SER A 113 -6.79 -10.03 33.94
C SER A 113 -6.43 -8.67 33.32
N PRO A 114 -6.59 -7.54 34.04
CA PRO A 114 -6.15 -6.25 33.53
C PRO A 114 -4.63 -6.24 33.37
N ILE A 115 -4.14 -5.56 32.34
CA ILE A 115 -2.70 -5.42 32.07
C ILE A 115 -2.07 -4.38 33.01
N ASP A 116 -2.85 -3.36 33.35
CA ASP A 116 -2.50 -2.27 34.26
C ASP A 116 -3.78 -1.90 35.02
N ALA A 117 -3.68 -1.69 36.34
CA ALA A 117 -4.81 -1.31 37.19
C ALA A 117 -5.43 0.05 36.82
N THR A 118 -4.70 0.89 36.07
CA THR A 118 -5.14 2.21 35.63
C THR A 118 -5.80 2.23 34.26
N LYS A 119 -5.79 1.10 33.52
CA LYS A 119 -6.34 1.01 32.16
C LYS A 119 -7.59 0.15 32.14
N ASP A 120 -8.64 0.69 31.52
CA ASP A 120 -9.84 -0.08 31.22
C ASP A 120 -9.51 -1.34 30.42
N ILE A 121 -10.19 -2.43 30.77
CA ILE A 121 -10.27 -3.60 29.89
C ILE A 121 -11.10 -3.20 28.68
N GLN A 122 -10.56 -3.42 27.50
CA GLN A 122 -11.22 -3.16 26.23
C GLN A 122 -11.01 -4.37 25.35
N GLY A 123 -11.97 -4.73 24.50
CA GLY A 123 -11.81 -5.84 23.58
C GLY A 123 -12.82 -5.82 22.45
N ASN A 124 -12.39 -6.27 21.28
CA ASN A 124 -13.21 -6.42 20.09
C ASN A 124 -12.99 -7.78 19.39
N GLY A 125 -12.32 -8.71 20.06
CA GLY A 125 -12.22 -10.09 19.63
C GLY A 125 -11.86 -11.00 20.78
N VAL A 126 -12.20 -12.27 20.64
CA VAL A 126 -11.90 -13.33 21.60
C VAL A 126 -11.20 -14.46 20.88
N VAL A 127 -10.11 -14.97 21.45
CA VAL A 127 -9.38 -16.16 20.97
C VAL A 127 -9.52 -17.26 22.01
N LEU A 128 -9.99 -18.43 21.59
CA LEU A 128 -10.14 -19.61 22.44
C LEU A 128 -9.00 -20.60 22.21
N SER A 129 -8.57 -21.28 23.26
CA SER A 129 -7.84 -22.53 23.12
C SER A 129 -8.83 -23.65 22.82
N LEU A 130 -8.66 -24.31 21.68
CA LEU A 130 -9.56 -25.36 21.22
C LEU A 130 -9.09 -26.76 21.66
N PRO A 131 -10.02 -27.71 21.93
CA PRO A 131 -9.72 -29.14 22.10
C PRO A 131 -8.92 -29.71 20.92
N GLU A 132 -8.05 -30.69 21.16
CA GLU A 132 -7.22 -31.31 20.11
C GLU A 132 -8.02 -32.13 19.09
N GLN A 133 -9.08 -32.79 19.53
CA GLN A 133 -9.96 -33.59 18.66
C GLN A 133 -10.76 -32.73 17.68
N ALA A 134 -11.23 -33.34 16.59
CA ALA A 134 -12.10 -32.67 15.63
C ALA A 134 -13.51 -32.44 16.21
N PHE A 135 -14.07 -31.25 16.00
CA PHE A 135 -15.42 -30.89 16.42
C PHE A 135 -15.94 -29.68 15.64
N LEU A 136 -17.26 -29.48 15.67
CA LEU A 136 -17.93 -28.24 15.29
C LEU A 136 -18.95 -27.92 16.37
N LYS A 137 -18.85 -26.73 16.98
CA LYS A 137 -19.80 -26.28 18.01
C LYS A 137 -20.29 -24.87 17.75
N HIS A 138 -21.57 -24.66 18.05
CA HIS A 138 -22.17 -23.35 18.13
C HIS A 138 -21.89 -22.76 19.52
N LEU A 139 -21.45 -21.51 19.55
CA LEU A 139 -21.05 -20.77 20.71
C LEU A 139 -21.88 -19.50 20.83
N GLU A 140 -22.37 -19.23 22.04
CA GLU A 140 -22.90 -17.94 22.44
C GLU A 140 -21.89 -17.27 23.38
N LEU A 141 -21.43 -16.07 23.02
CA LEU A 141 -20.48 -15.29 23.81
C LEU A 141 -21.22 -14.18 24.55
N TYR A 142 -21.05 -14.14 25.87
CA TYR A 142 -21.65 -13.14 26.73
C TYR A 142 -20.59 -12.31 27.45
N GLY A 143 -20.94 -11.07 27.78
CA GLY A 143 -20.14 -10.15 28.57
C GLY A 143 -20.85 -9.77 29.86
N SER A 144 -20.08 -9.56 30.93
CA SER A 144 -20.59 -9.09 32.21
C SER A 144 -19.59 -8.17 32.92
N TYR A 145 -20.10 -7.17 33.63
CA TYR A 145 -19.30 -6.28 34.47
C TYR A 145 -19.07 -6.86 35.87
N ASP A 146 -20.01 -7.68 36.37
CA ASP A 146 -20.09 -8.13 37.75
C ASP A 146 -20.06 -9.67 37.91
N GLY A 147 -20.13 -10.41 36.80
CA GLY A 147 -20.22 -11.88 36.78
C GLY A 147 -21.64 -12.42 37.02
N ASN A 148 -22.63 -11.55 37.26
CA ASN A 148 -24.01 -11.94 37.59
C ASN A 148 -25.00 -11.58 36.49
N GLN A 149 -24.89 -10.37 35.92
CA GLN A 149 -25.73 -9.91 34.82
C GLN A 149 -24.98 -10.06 33.49
N TRP A 150 -25.57 -10.80 32.55
CA TRP A 150 -24.91 -11.20 31.30
C TRP A 150 -25.62 -10.61 30.08
N GLU A 151 -24.87 -9.94 29.21
CA GLU A 151 -25.31 -9.45 27.89
C GLU A 151 -24.79 -10.38 26.80
N LEU A 152 -25.65 -10.80 25.86
CA LEU A 152 -25.21 -11.54 24.69
C LEU A 152 -24.45 -10.59 23.75
N LEU A 153 -23.18 -10.92 23.48
CA LEU A 153 -22.31 -10.11 22.61
C LEU A 153 -22.35 -10.60 21.18
N HIS A 154 -22.29 -11.93 20.98
CA HIS A 154 -22.19 -12.52 19.66
C HIS A 154 -22.57 -14.00 19.68
N LYS A 155 -22.95 -14.53 18.51
CA LYS A 155 -23.12 -15.96 18.25
C LYS A 155 -22.21 -16.37 17.13
N ASP A 156 -21.46 -17.44 17.30
CA ASP A 156 -20.52 -17.90 16.28
C ASP A 156 -20.30 -19.41 16.34
N TYR A 157 -19.62 -19.95 15.33
CA TYR A 157 -19.12 -21.31 15.30
C TYR A 157 -17.64 -21.33 15.62
N VAL A 158 -17.27 -22.30 16.45
CA VAL A 158 -15.88 -22.67 16.68
C VAL A 158 -15.71 -24.13 16.31
N TYR A 159 -14.60 -24.44 15.65
CA TYR A 159 -14.38 -25.79 15.15
C TYR A 159 -12.91 -26.08 14.97
N ARG A 160 -12.60 -27.37 15.01
CA ARG A 160 -11.34 -27.95 14.61
C ARG A 160 -11.61 -29.17 13.75
N THR A 161 -10.84 -29.32 12.70
CA THR A 161 -10.74 -30.52 11.88
C THR A 161 -9.25 -30.82 11.72
N GLU A 162 -8.88 -31.88 11.00
CA GLU A 162 -7.47 -32.17 10.70
C GLU A 162 -6.74 -31.03 9.99
N GLN A 163 -7.48 -30.17 9.27
CA GLN A 163 -6.89 -29.21 8.34
C GLN A 163 -7.34 -27.76 8.61
N LEU A 164 -8.56 -27.58 9.11
CA LEU A 164 -9.15 -26.27 9.43
C LEU A 164 -9.34 -26.08 10.94
N GLU A 165 -9.16 -24.84 11.41
CA GLU A 165 -9.63 -24.42 12.71
C GLU A 165 -10.21 -23.00 12.67
N LYS A 166 -11.20 -22.74 13.50
CA LYS A 166 -11.69 -21.40 13.81
C LYS A 166 -11.79 -21.28 15.32
N ASN A 167 -10.89 -20.50 15.89
CA ASN A 167 -10.77 -20.28 17.33
C ASN A 167 -11.05 -18.84 17.75
N THR A 168 -11.32 -17.96 16.79
CA THR A 168 -11.49 -16.53 17.01
C THR A 168 -12.94 -16.13 16.76
N VAL A 169 -13.48 -15.35 17.67
CA VAL A 169 -14.79 -14.67 17.54
C VAL A 169 -14.50 -13.17 17.49
N VAL A 170 -14.92 -12.50 16.41
CA VAL A 170 -14.76 -11.04 16.25
C VAL A 170 -16.06 -10.36 16.70
N LEU A 171 -15.94 -9.28 17.48
CA LEU A 171 -17.09 -8.54 17.98
C LEU A 171 -17.39 -7.33 17.08
N ASP A 172 -18.67 -6.97 16.99
CA ASP A 172 -19.13 -5.86 16.16
C ASP A 172 -18.71 -4.47 16.70
N LYS A 173 -18.36 -4.41 17.99
CA LYS A 173 -17.94 -3.19 18.70
C LYS A 173 -16.89 -3.50 19.76
N THR A 174 -16.10 -2.50 20.12
CA THR A 174 -15.23 -2.59 21.31
C THR A 174 -16.09 -2.56 22.57
N VAL A 175 -15.92 -3.54 23.44
CA VAL A 175 -16.62 -3.70 24.73
C VAL A 175 -15.66 -3.62 25.90
N LYS A 176 -16.18 -3.37 27.11
CA LYS A 176 -15.39 -3.13 28.33
C LYS A 176 -15.69 -4.10 29.49
N PHE A 177 -16.12 -5.32 29.18
CA PHE A 177 -16.50 -6.29 30.21
C PHE A 177 -15.27 -6.89 30.93
N THR A 178 -15.43 -7.15 32.22
CA THR A 178 -14.42 -7.84 33.05
C THR A 178 -14.59 -9.36 32.98
N TYR A 179 -15.82 -9.81 32.76
CA TYR A 179 -16.21 -11.22 32.75
C TYR A 179 -16.75 -11.59 31.37
N TYR A 180 -16.38 -12.77 30.90
CA TYR A 180 -16.89 -13.35 29.65
C TYR A 180 -17.40 -14.75 29.92
N ARG A 181 -18.56 -15.07 29.37
CA ARG A 181 -19.13 -16.41 29.44
C ARG A 181 -19.19 -16.98 28.04
N VAL A 182 -18.59 -18.15 27.89
CA VAL A 182 -18.68 -18.94 26.67
C VAL A 182 -19.68 -20.06 26.93
N LYS A 183 -20.80 -20.03 26.22
CA LYS A 183 -21.77 -21.12 26.23
C LYS A 183 -21.60 -21.94 24.96
N ILE A 184 -21.08 -23.14 25.10
CA ILE A 184 -20.97 -24.14 24.04
C ILE A 184 -22.28 -24.91 24.02
N ILE A 185 -23.02 -24.80 22.92
CA ILE A 185 -24.32 -25.44 22.74
C ILE A 185 -24.12 -26.92 22.43
N ASP A 186 -24.89 -27.79 23.09
CA ASP A 186 -24.91 -29.24 22.89
C ASP A 186 -23.52 -29.89 22.94
N ASN A 187 -22.78 -29.67 24.03
CA ASN A 187 -21.44 -30.22 24.27
C ASN A 187 -21.49 -31.61 24.97
N ALA A 188 -22.26 -32.55 24.42
CA ALA A 188 -22.42 -33.89 24.98
C ALA A 188 -21.09 -34.68 25.08
N GLU A 189 -20.12 -34.37 24.22
CA GLU A 189 -18.79 -34.97 24.15
C GLU A 189 -17.83 -34.42 25.24
N ASN A 190 -18.27 -33.42 26.01
CA ASN A 190 -17.49 -32.80 27.08
C ASN A 190 -16.18 -32.17 26.61
N LEU A 191 -16.22 -31.49 25.46
CA LEU A 191 -15.08 -30.74 24.93
C LEU A 191 -14.64 -29.66 25.91
N ALA A 192 -13.32 -29.55 26.11
CA ALA A 192 -12.71 -28.58 27.02
C ALA A 192 -12.20 -27.35 26.26
N PHE A 193 -12.57 -26.16 26.72
CA PHE A 193 -12.10 -24.87 26.21
C PHE A 193 -11.38 -24.14 27.36
N PRO A 194 -10.11 -24.49 27.63
CA PRO A 194 -9.46 -24.17 28.90
C PRO A 194 -9.03 -22.70 29.03
N GLN A 195 -8.93 -21.98 27.91
CA GLN A 195 -8.45 -20.60 27.92
C GLN A 195 -9.22 -19.74 26.93
N LEU A 196 -9.37 -18.49 27.36
CA LEU A 196 -9.88 -17.39 26.58
C LEU A 196 -8.86 -16.24 26.64
N GLN A 197 -8.54 -15.65 25.50
CA GLN A 197 -7.81 -14.39 25.44
C GLN A 197 -8.74 -13.32 24.87
N LEU A 198 -8.83 -12.19 25.57
CA LEU A 198 -9.52 -11.02 25.03
C LEU A 198 -8.51 -10.22 24.22
N ILE A 199 -8.88 -9.88 23.00
CA ILE A 199 -8.06 -9.12 22.07
C ILE A 199 -8.69 -7.74 21.89
N HIS A 200 -7.88 -6.70 22.02
CA HIS A 200 -8.23 -5.36 21.55
C HIS A 200 -7.31 -4.99 20.41
N ARG A 201 -7.84 -5.03 19.20
CA ARG A 201 -7.17 -4.49 18.01
C ARG A 201 -7.65 -3.08 17.79
N THR A 202 -6.77 -2.10 17.89
CA THR A 202 -7.08 -0.76 17.37
C THR A 202 -6.36 -0.58 16.05
N ARG A 203 -7.15 -0.20 15.04
CA ARG A 203 -6.65 0.26 13.76
C ARG A 203 -6.86 1.76 13.72
N ALA A 204 -5.83 2.52 13.40
CA ALA A 204 -5.97 3.97 13.34
C ALA A 204 -7.09 4.35 12.36
N THR A 205 -8.04 5.17 12.80
CA THR A 205 -9.16 5.63 11.96
C THR A 205 -8.68 6.28 10.66
N SER A 206 -7.52 6.94 10.70
CA SER A 206 -6.88 7.54 9.53
C SER A 206 -6.52 6.54 8.42
N TRP A 207 -6.37 5.23 8.72
CA TRP A 207 -6.15 4.20 7.71
C TRP A 207 -7.38 3.95 6.84
N GLN A 208 -8.59 4.13 7.37
CA GLN A 208 -9.82 3.88 6.61
C GLN A 208 -9.95 4.78 5.39
N GLU A 209 -9.35 5.98 5.42
CA GLU A 209 -9.35 6.90 4.28
C GLU A 209 -8.54 6.36 3.08
N PHE A 210 -7.53 5.52 3.34
CA PHE A 210 -6.67 4.89 2.34
C PHE A 210 -7.25 3.59 1.79
N ALA A 211 -8.21 2.97 2.50
CA ALA A 211 -8.80 1.71 2.09
C ALA A 211 -9.95 1.94 1.10
N LYS A 212 -9.97 1.16 0.02
CA LYS A 212 -11.02 1.14 -1.00
C LYS A 212 -11.40 -0.30 -1.33
N THR A 213 -12.60 -0.48 -1.87
CA THR A 213 -13.10 -1.77 -2.33
C THR A 213 -13.65 -1.62 -3.74
N THR A 214 -13.34 -2.56 -4.62
CA THR A 214 -13.90 -2.62 -5.98
C THR A 214 -14.10 -4.06 -6.44
N SER A 215 -14.78 -4.26 -7.56
CA SER A 215 -14.88 -5.57 -8.22
C SER A 215 -13.93 -5.62 -9.41
N LEU A 216 -13.24 -6.74 -9.59
CA LEU A 216 -12.36 -6.94 -10.74
C LEU A 216 -12.91 -8.01 -11.68
N LEU A 217 -12.59 -7.85 -12.96
CA LEU A 217 -12.87 -8.85 -13.98
C LEU A 217 -11.88 -10.01 -13.87
N TYR A 218 -12.34 -11.18 -14.26
CA TYR A 218 -11.53 -12.38 -14.30
C TYR A 218 -11.98 -13.32 -15.41
N ASP A 219 -11.06 -14.15 -15.88
CA ASP A 219 -11.32 -15.27 -16.76
C ASP A 219 -11.07 -16.58 -16.02
N THR A 220 -11.78 -17.64 -16.41
CA THR A 220 -11.60 -18.98 -15.84
C THR A 220 -11.20 -19.97 -16.92
N LYS A 221 -10.24 -20.84 -16.60
CA LYS A 221 -9.83 -21.97 -17.44
C LYS A 221 -9.69 -23.22 -16.59
N GLN A 222 -10.17 -24.35 -17.08
CA GLN A 222 -10.01 -25.65 -16.42
C GLN A 222 -8.78 -26.36 -16.99
N GLU A 223 -7.89 -26.85 -16.12
CA GLU A 223 -6.66 -27.51 -16.54
C GLU A 223 -6.22 -28.52 -15.48
N GLN A 224 -6.06 -29.80 -15.86
CA GLN A 224 -5.51 -30.86 -15.01
C GLN A 224 -6.14 -30.95 -13.60
N GLY A 225 -7.48 -30.87 -13.50
CA GLY A 225 -8.18 -30.91 -12.21
C GLY A 225 -8.07 -29.61 -11.40
N GLN A 226 -7.67 -28.51 -12.02
CA GLN A 226 -7.58 -27.19 -11.40
C GLN A 226 -8.45 -26.17 -12.15
N THR A 227 -8.96 -25.18 -11.39
CA THR A 227 -9.51 -23.95 -11.94
C THR A 227 -8.43 -22.88 -11.90
N LEU A 228 -8.02 -22.39 -13.06
CA LEU A 228 -7.17 -21.21 -13.22
C LEU A 228 -8.05 -19.97 -13.32
N LEU A 229 -8.01 -19.12 -12.30
CA LEU A 229 -8.73 -17.86 -12.23
C LEU A 229 -7.76 -16.72 -12.53
N GLN A 230 -7.79 -16.20 -13.76
CA GLN A 230 -6.93 -15.11 -14.21
C GLN A 230 -7.58 -13.77 -13.87
N VAL A 231 -7.09 -13.11 -12.83
CA VAL A 231 -7.63 -11.83 -12.34
C VAL A 231 -6.95 -10.68 -13.06
N ARG A 232 -7.76 -9.74 -13.58
CA ARG A 232 -7.30 -8.54 -14.28
C ARG A 232 -7.19 -7.37 -13.30
N ASN A 233 -5.98 -6.89 -13.08
CA ASN A 233 -5.67 -5.73 -12.25
C ASN A 233 -5.01 -4.64 -13.12
N ASP A 234 -5.68 -4.26 -14.20
CA ASP A 234 -5.11 -3.38 -15.25
C ASP A 234 -4.59 -2.04 -14.72
N ASN A 235 -5.17 -1.57 -13.60
CA ASN A 235 -4.79 -0.33 -12.94
C ASN A 235 -3.64 -0.50 -11.95
N ARG A 236 -3.07 -1.72 -11.79
CA ARG A 236 -2.03 -2.03 -10.80
C ARG A 236 -2.42 -1.60 -9.38
N LEU A 237 -3.69 -1.82 -9.02
CA LEU A 237 -4.18 -1.54 -7.68
C LEU A 237 -3.33 -2.29 -6.66
N ARG A 238 -3.11 -1.70 -5.49
CA ARG A 238 -2.36 -2.30 -4.39
C ARG A 238 -3.28 -3.18 -3.55
N ILE A 239 -3.64 -4.35 -4.10
CA ILE A 239 -4.68 -5.22 -3.53
C ILE A 239 -4.16 -5.87 -2.24
N THR A 240 -4.84 -5.64 -1.12
CA THR A 240 -4.51 -6.26 0.18
C THR A 240 -5.35 -7.50 0.44
N LYS A 241 -6.57 -7.56 -0.12
CA LYS A 241 -7.49 -8.67 0.06
C LYS A 241 -8.25 -8.97 -1.23
N VAL A 242 -8.41 -10.25 -1.54
CA VAL A 242 -9.30 -10.75 -2.59
C VAL A 242 -10.42 -11.56 -1.93
N GLN A 243 -11.65 -11.27 -2.27
CA GLN A 243 -12.85 -11.94 -1.79
C GLN A 243 -13.53 -12.62 -2.98
N LEU A 244 -13.60 -13.96 -2.96
CA LEU A 244 -14.31 -14.73 -3.96
C LEU A 244 -15.79 -14.87 -3.56
N GLU A 245 -16.68 -14.46 -4.45
CA GLU A 245 -18.11 -14.67 -4.32
C GLU A 245 -18.47 -15.97 -5.04
N ALA A 246 -19.00 -16.94 -4.30
CA ALA A 246 -19.15 -18.30 -4.77
C ALA A 246 -20.43 -18.94 -4.24
N GLN A 247 -20.97 -19.88 -5.01
CA GLN A 247 -22.14 -20.69 -4.65
C GLN A 247 -21.77 -22.14 -4.36
N GLY A 248 -22.65 -22.82 -3.62
CA GLY A 248 -22.51 -24.23 -3.26
C GLY A 248 -21.55 -24.48 -2.10
N SER A 249 -21.60 -25.71 -1.58
CA SER A 249 -20.71 -26.16 -0.52
C SER A 249 -19.43 -26.71 -1.12
N PHE A 250 -18.28 -26.14 -0.76
CA PHE A 250 -16.97 -26.56 -1.26
C PHE A 250 -15.87 -26.33 -0.22
N ARG A 251 -14.75 -26.99 -0.49
CA ARG A 251 -13.48 -26.83 0.21
C ARG A 251 -12.36 -27.09 -0.79
N ARG A 252 -11.45 -26.13 -0.97
CA ARG A 252 -10.39 -26.19 -1.97
C ARG A 252 -9.11 -25.55 -1.43
N SER A 253 -7.97 -26.15 -1.71
CA SER A 253 -6.70 -25.44 -1.58
C SER A 253 -6.47 -24.56 -2.80
N TYR A 254 -5.66 -23.52 -2.62
CA TYR A 254 -5.29 -22.64 -3.71
C TYR A 254 -3.84 -22.18 -3.66
N THR A 255 -3.33 -21.73 -4.79
CA THR A 255 -2.11 -20.91 -4.87
C THR A 255 -2.42 -19.62 -5.63
N VAL A 256 -1.56 -18.63 -5.46
CA VAL A 256 -1.66 -17.34 -6.16
C VAL A 256 -0.32 -17.10 -6.82
N GLN A 257 -0.33 -16.85 -8.12
CA GLN A 257 0.86 -16.66 -8.92
C GLN A 257 0.77 -15.41 -9.77
N THR A 258 1.90 -14.73 -9.98
CA THR A 258 2.04 -13.65 -10.94
C THR A 258 1.94 -14.19 -12.38
N ALA A 259 1.85 -13.30 -13.37
CA ALA A 259 1.78 -13.69 -14.78
C ALA A 259 3.03 -14.46 -15.27
N ASP A 260 4.20 -14.21 -14.67
CA ASP A 260 5.45 -14.93 -14.91
C ASP A 260 5.60 -16.21 -14.06
N GLY A 261 4.58 -16.57 -13.29
CA GLY A 261 4.50 -17.82 -12.55
C GLY A 261 5.17 -17.81 -11.17
N GLN A 262 5.58 -16.65 -10.64
CA GLN A 262 6.12 -16.54 -9.29
C GLN A 262 5.00 -16.62 -8.25
N ASP A 263 5.25 -17.31 -7.15
CA ASP A 263 4.28 -17.41 -6.07
C ASP A 263 4.11 -16.07 -5.34
N VAL A 264 2.86 -15.65 -5.19
CA VAL A 264 2.50 -14.47 -4.40
C VAL A 264 2.41 -14.86 -2.92
N PRO A 265 3.12 -14.14 -2.02
CA PRO A 265 3.00 -14.33 -0.58
C PRO A 265 1.61 -13.97 -0.07
N ILE A 266 0.98 -14.89 0.67
CA ILE A 266 -0.34 -14.69 1.28
C ILE A 266 -0.31 -15.05 2.75
N GLU A 267 -1.19 -14.42 3.52
CA GLU A 267 -1.34 -14.66 4.95
C GLU A 267 -2.24 -15.88 5.23
N GLY A 268 -1.93 -16.61 6.30
CA GLY A 268 -2.76 -17.71 6.78
C GLY A 268 -2.71 -18.97 5.91
N LYS A 269 -3.70 -19.85 6.11
CA LYS A 269 -3.82 -21.12 5.40
C LYS A 269 -4.36 -20.88 3.98
N ARG A 270 -3.76 -21.55 2.98
CA ARG A 270 -4.14 -21.44 1.57
C ARG A 270 -5.37 -22.28 1.23
N GLU A 271 -6.47 -22.02 1.90
CA GLU A 271 -7.71 -22.76 1.75
C GLU A 271 -8.95 -21.87 1.64
N LEU A 272 -9.83 -22.21 0.70
CA LEU A 272 -11.13 -21.61 0.50
C LEU A 272 -12.19 -22.64 0.89
N TYR A 273 -13.15 -22.24 1.71
CA TYR A 273 -14.29 -23.11 2.02
C TYR A 273 -15.58 -22.31 2.17
N ARG A 274 -16.66 -22.98 1.83
CA ARG A 274 -18.04 -22.57 2.10
C ARG A 274 -18.81 -23.85 2.36
N LEU A 275 -19.41 -23.99 3.53
CA LEU A 275 -20.15 -25.18 3.94
C LEU A 275 -21.53 -24.74 4.41
N ASP A 276 -22.53 -25.04 3.59
CA ASP A 276 -23.94 -24.87 3.96
C ASP A 276 -24.47 -26.16 4.58
N PHE A 277 -24.87 -26.06 5.82
CA PHE A 277 -25.69 -27.03 6.54
C PHE A 277 -27.08 -26.45 6.78
N LYS A 278 -28.04 -27.28 7.20
CA LYS A 278 -29.46 -26.90 7.36
C LYS A 278 -29.66 -25.58 8.13
N ASP A 279 -28.87 -25.36 9.18
CA ASP A 279 -28.98 -24.21 10.08
C ASP A 279 -27.66 -23.41 10.20
N VAL A 280 -26.63 -23.76 9.42
CA VAL A 280 -25.26 -23.25 9.59
C VAL A 280 -24.60 -22.95 8.25
N GLN A 281 -24.03 -21.77 8.10
CA GLN A 281 -23.14 -21.46 6.99
C GLN A 281 -21.74 -21.12 7.53
N LEU A 282 -20.76 -21.96 7.21
CA LEU A 282 -19.34 -21.69 7.49
C LEU A 282 -18.68 -21.21 6.20
N GLN A 283 -17.92 -20.12 6.22
CA GLN A 283 -17.18 -19.71 5.04
C GLN A 283 -15.89 -18.95 5.34
N ASN A 284 -14.88 -19.22 4.55
CA ASN A 284 -13.76 -18.33 4.29
C ASN A 284 -13.42 -18.43 2.81
N THR A 285 -13.80 -17.41 2.06
CA THR A 285 -13.47 -17.28 0.64
C THR A 285 -12.59 -16.06 0.38
N THR A 286 -11.85 -15.65 1.42
CA THR A 286 -10.93 -14.52 1.40
C THR A 286 -9.49 -15.00 1.21
N ILE A 287 -8.74 -14.25 0.42
CA ILE A 287 -7.29 -14.37 0.24
C ILE A 287 -6.68 -13.05 0.69
N VAL A 288 -5.76 -13.07 1.64
CA VAL A 288 -5.07 -11.86 2.14
C VAL A 288 -3.63 -11.89 1.67
N GLY A 289 -3.19 -10.85 0.96
CA GLY A 289 -1.80 -10.72 0.54
C GLY A 289 -0.91 -10.37 1.74
N ALA A 290 0.21 -11.06 1.91
CA ALA A 290 1.19 -10.68 2.96
C ALA A 290 1.88 -9.34 2.62
N VAL A 291 1.88 -8.98 1.34
CA VAL A 291 2.16 -7.65 0.81
C VAL A 291 1.08 -7.31 -0.23
N PRO A 292 0.83 -6.02 -0.51
CA PRO A 292 -0.11 -5.65 -1.55
C PRO A 292 0.25 -6.24 -2.91
N ILE A 293 -0.70 -6.87 -3.59
CA ILE A 293 -0.55 -7.47 -4.92
C ILE A 293 -0.74 -6.37 -5.97
N THR A 294 0.33 -5.93 -6.62
CA THR A 294 0.34 -4.80 -7.58
C THR A 294 0.41 -5.25 -9.05
N ASN A 295 0.63 -6.54 -9.31
CA ASN A 295 0.81 -7.06 -10.65
C ASN A 295 -0.42 -6.73 -11.53
N PRO A 296 -0.22 -6.32 -12.81
CA PRO A 296 -1.32 -6.03 -13.73
C PRO A 296 -2.28 -7.21 -13.95
N ALA A 297 -1.78 -8.43 -13.76
CA ALA A 297 -2.58 -9.65 -13.75
C ALA A 297 -1.92 -10.67 -12.83
N PHE A 298 -2.74 -11.52 -12.21
CA PHE A 298 -2.31 -12.65 -11.41
C PHE A 298 -3.31 -13.80 -11.53
N THR A 299 -2.86 -15.03 -11.29
CA THR A 299 -3.67 -16.23 -11.38
C THR A 299 -3.88 -16.84 -10.01
N ILE A 300 -5.13 -17.04 -9.61
CA ILE A 300 -5.48 -17.88 -8.47
C ILE A 300 -5.72 -19.30 -9.01
N LYS A 301 -4.88 -20.25 -8.63
CA LYS A 301 -5.01 -21.66 -9.01
C LYS A 301 -5.76 -22.40 -7.91
N ILE A 302 -6.98 -22.82 -8.18
CA ILE A 302 -7.82 -23.55 -7.24
C ILE A 302 -7.72 -25.03 -7.58
N ASN A 303 -7.29 -25.86 -6.62
CA ASN A 303 -7.19 -27.30 -6.82
C ASN A 303 -8.56 -27.96 -6.62
N ASN A 304 -9.21 -28.41 -7.71
CA ASN A 304 -10.54 -29.01 -7.65
C ASN A 304 -10.52 -30.46 -7.16
N GLN A 305 -9.36 -31.14 -7.22
CA GLN A 305 -9.27 -32.60 -7.07
C GLN A 305 -10.29 -33.27 -8.02
N ASP A 306 -11.06 -34.25 -7.53
CA ASP A 306 -12.09 -34.95 -8.31
C ASP A 306 -13.44 -34.22 -8.34
N ASN A 307 -13.52 -33.01 -7.76
CA ASN A 307 -14.77 -32.26 -7.71
C ASN A 307 -14.96 -31.37 -8.94
N ALA A 308 -16.22 -31.01 -9.21
CA ALA A 308 -16.52 -29.96 -10.17
C ALA A 308 -15.90 -28.60 -9.77
N PRO A 309 -15.60 -27.73 -10.75
CA PRO A 309 -15.18 -26.36 -10.51
C PRO A 309 -16.16 -25.58 -9.63
N ILE A 310 -15.65 -24.66 -8.81
CA ILE A 310 -16.51 -23.78 -8.00
C ILE A 310 -17.29 -22.85 -8.92
N GLN A 311 -18.59 -22.68 -8.66
CA GLN A 311 -19.42 -21.68 -9.31
C GLN A 311 -19.16 -20.28 -8.70
N LEU A 312 -18.29 -19.51 -9.34
CA LEU A 312 -17.98 -18.13 -8.96
C LEU A 312 -19.00 -17.16 -9.56
N THR A 313 -19.51 -16.23 -8.75
CA THR A 313 -20.46 -15.19 -9.16
C THR A 313 -19.82 -13.80 -9.21
N GLY A 314 -18.64 -13.64 -8.61
CA GLY A 314 -17.95 -12.35 -8.54
C GLY A 314 -16.62 -12.44 -7.80
N LEU A 315 -15.85 -11.36 -7.94
CA LEU A 315 -14.58 -11.17 -7.25
C LEU A 315 -14.47 -9.71 -6.82
N LYS A 316 -14.37 -9.51 -5.51
CA LYS A 316 -14.15 -8.21 -4.90
C LYS A 316 -12.73 -8.13 -4.36
N VAL A 317 -12.17 -6.93 -4.38
CA VAL A 317 -10.85 -6.68 -3.80
C VAL A 317 -10.93 -5.49 -2.86
N ASP A 318 -10.25 -5.60 -1.71
CA ASP A 318 -9.87 -4.45 -0.91
C ASP A 318 -8.44 -4.06 -1.30
N TYR A 319 -8.21 -2.75 -1.47
CA TYR A 319 -6.93 -2.21 -1.87
C TYR A 319 -6.64 -0.90 -1.15
N VAL A 320 -5.38 -0.52 -1.14
CA VAL A 320 -4.92 0.71 -0.49
C VAL A 320 -4.43 1.70 -1.54
N ILE A 321 -4.71 2.98 -1.34
CA ILE A 321 -4.22 4.07 -2.17
C ILE A 321 -3.16 4.88 -1.43
N ASP A 322 -2.40 5.70 -2.13
CA ASP A 322 -1.37 6.58 -1.60
C ASP A 322 -1.87 8.03 -1.62
N LYS A 323 -1.40 8.83 -0.68
CA LYS A 323 -1.70 10.25 -0.57
C LYS A 323 -0.45 11.07 -0.82
N LEU A 324 -0.49 12.01 -1.76
CA LEU A 324 0.56 13.02 -1.89
C LEU A 324 0.23 14.19 -0.99
N VAL A 325 1.23 14.69 -0.26
CA VAL A 325 1.12 15.89 0.56
C VAL A 325 2.21 16.86 0.15
N PHE A 326 1.83 18.11 -0.12
CA PHE A 326 2.69 19.13 -0.68
C PHE A 326 2.40 20.50 -0.08
N GLU A 327 3.39 21.38 -0.13
CA GLU A 327 3.21 22.78 0.24
C GLU A 327 2.58 23.53 -0.93
N ARG A 328 1.52 24.29 -0.64
CA ARG A 328 0.87 25.14 -1.62
C ARG A 328 0.99 26.61 -1.24
N GLN A 329 0.96 27.45 -2.26
CA GLN A 329 0.91 28.90 -2.15
C GLN A 329 -0.47 29.38 -2.58
N GLU A 330 -0.95 30.41 -1.91
CA GLU A 330 -2.24 31.01 -2.23
C GLU A 330 -2.25 31.58 -3.66
N GLY A 331 -3.37 31.39 -4.37
CA GLY A 331 -3.54 31.85 -5.76
C GLY A 331 -2.82 31.03 -6.83
N ARG A 332 -2.09 29.95 -6.46
CA ARG A 332 -1.46 29.04 -7.42
C ARG A 332 -2.38 27.89 -7.81
N THR A 333 -2.24 27.43 -9.04
CA THR A 333 -2.84 26.18 -9.54
C THR A 333 -1.76 25.11 -9.71
N TYR A 334 -2.15 23.85 -9.58
CA TYR A 334 -1.23 22.73 -9.64
C TYR A 334 -1.71 21.61 -10.56
N LEU A 335 -0.75 20.89 -11.14
CA LEU A 335 -0.96 19.72 -11.98
C LEU A 335 -0.13 18.56 -11.44
N LEU A 336 -0.75 17.39 -11.29
CA LEU A 336 -0.01 16.14 -11.14
C LEU A 336 0.37 15.63 -12.53
N VAL A 337 1.67 15.47 -12.79
CA VAL A 337 2.19 14.91 -14.06
C VAL A 337 2.91 13.58 -13.81
N TYR A 338 2.74 12.65 -14.74
CA TYR A 338 3.27 11.28 -14.65
C TYR A 338 3.37 10.60 -16.03
N GLY A 339 3.89 9.37 -16.05
CA GLY A 339 4.11 8.60 -17.27
C GLY A 339 5.44 8.93 -17.97
N ASN A 340 6.44 9.37 -17.20
CA ASN A 340 7.80 9.59 -17.69
C ASN A 340 8.72 8.48 -17.16
N SER A 341 8.89 7.41 -17.93
CA SER A 341 9.70 6.25 -17.50
C SER A 341 11.17 6.59 -17.23
N GLY A 342 11.69 7.66 -17.84
CA GLY A 342 13.07 8.13 -17.66
C GLY A 342 13.28 9.02 -16.44
N ALA A 343 12.22 9.47 -15.76
CA ALA A 343 12.33 10.34 -14.60
C ALA A 343 13.00 9.61 -13.42
N GLY A 344 13.93 10.29 -12.75
CA GLY A 344 14.48 9.83 -11.48
C GLY A 344 13.46 9.94 -10.35
N LYS A 345 13.54 9.07 -9.34
CA LYS A 345 12.70 9.20 -8.14
C LYS A 345 13.11 10.43 -7.33
N PRO A 346 12.18 11.36 -7.01
CA PRO A 346 12.55 12.58 -6.33
C PRO A 346 12.76 12.31 -4.84
N SER A 347 13.63 13.13 -4.22
CA SER A 347 13.85 13.15 -2.78
C SER A 347 13.72 14.59 -2.31
N TYR A 348 12.72 14.86 -1.47
CA TYR A 348 12.38 16.20 -1.01
C TYR A 348 12.44 16.30 0.51
N ASP A 349 12.96 17.40 1.04
CA ASP A 349 13.11 17.62 2.48
C ASP A 349 11.78 17.69 3.24
N ILE A 350 10.67 18.03 2.56
CA ILE A 350 9.32 18.06 3.13
C ILE A 350 8.93 16.72 3.78
N ALA A 351 9.50 15.60 3.30
CA ALA A 351 9.26 14.27 3.86
C ALA A 351 9.71 14.15 5.33
N SER A 352 10.76 14.88 5.73
CA SER A 352 11.29 14.89 7.10
C SER A 352 10.37 15.57 8.11
N PHE A 353 9.40 16.37 7.63
CA PHE A 353 8.47 17.14 8.46
C PHE A 353 7.05 16.56 8.47
N ARG A 354 6.88 15.30 8.06
CA ARG A 354 5.56 14.66 7.95
C ARG A 354 4.72 14.85 9.21
N THR A 355 5.25 14.53 10.39
CA THR A 355 4.49 14.55 11.65
C THR A 355 3.95 15.94 11.96
N GLN A 356 4.74 16.98 11.72
CA GLN A 356 4.35 18.37 11.94
C GLN A 356 3.32 18.82 10.90
N ILE A 357 3.53 18.48 9.63
CA ILE A 357 2.60 18.82 8.54
C ILE A 357 1.23 18.16 8.76
N GLU A 358 1.20 16.92 9.23
CA GLU A 358 -0.05 16.22 9.53
C GLU A 358 -0.87 16.90 10.65
N GLN A 359 -0.21 17.54 11.62
CA GLN A 359 -0.88 18.31 12.68
C GLN A 359 -1.54 19.59 12.16
N GLU A 360 -1.09 20.12 11.02
CA GLU A 360 -1.70 21.28 10.36
C GLU A 360 -2.96 20.90 9.55
N ASN A 361 -3.37 19.63 9.54
CA ASN A 361 -4.53 19.11 8.81
C ASN A 361 -4.53 19.55 7.32
N PRO A 362 -3.60 19.01 6.49
CA PRO A 362 -3.50 19.37 5.08
C PRO A 362 -4.86 19.27 4.36
N THR A 363 -5.20 20.30 3.59
CA THR A 363 -6.53 20.35 2.96
C THR A 363 -6.62 19.35 1.82
N LEU A 364 -7.63 18.49 1.84
CA LEU A 364 -7.83 17.48 0.81
C LEU A 364 -8.32 18.13 -0.49
N ALA A 365 -7.54 17.91 -1.55
CA ALA A 365 -7.81 18.30 -2.92
C ALA A 365 -8.30 17.09 -3.73
N LYS A 366 -8.87 17.37 -4.91
CA LYS A 366 -9.31 16.33 -5.86
C LYS A 366 -8.44 16.35 -7.10
N LEU A 367 -8.23 15.17 -7.69
CA LEU A 367 -7.69 15.07 -9.04
C LEU A 367 -8.85 15.20 -10.04
N ALA A 368 -8.73 16.14 -10.97
CA ALA A 368 -9.63 16.27 -12.10
C ALA A 368 -9.30 15.21 -13.17
N VAL A 369 -10.06 15.21 -14.27
CA VAL A 369 -9.92 14.25 -15.38
C VAL A 369 -8.49 14.26 -15.96
N GLN A 370 -7.98 13.07 -16.28
CA GLN A 370 -6.69 12.91 -16.96
C GLN A 370 -6.72 13.50 -18.37
N THR A 371 -5.71 14.30 -18.68
CA THR A 371 -5.42 14.77 -20.04
C THR A 371 -4.04 14.29 -20.47
N GLU A 372 -3.79 14.30 -21.79
CA GLU A 372 -2.40 14.27 -22.26
C GLU A 372 -1.69 15.52 -21.72
N ALA A 373 -0.42 15.38 -21.34
CA ALA A 373 0.33 16.52 -20.83
C ALA A 373 0.40 17.60 -21.92
N PRO A 374 0.23 18.89 -21.56
CA PRO A 374 0.26 19.95 -22.56
C PRO A 374 1.63 19.95 -23.25
N GLU A 375 1.61 19.78 -24.58
CA GLU A 375 2.75 20.13 -25.43
C GLU A 375 2.89 21.64 -25.31
N VAL A 376 3.79 22.12 -24.44
CA VAL A 376 4.00 23.55 -24.30
C VAL A 376 4.48 24.05 -25.65
N ALA A 377 3.61 24.82 -26.31
CA ALA A 377 3.89 25.47 -27.57
C ALA A 377 5.28 26.10 -27.47
N ARG A 378 6.19 25.68 -28.35
CA ARG A 378 7.54 26.21 -28.44
C ARG A 378 7.44 27.73 -28.53
N GLY A 379 7.62 28.43 -27.40
CA GLY A 379 8.04 29.82 -27.42
C GLY A 379 9.29 29.81 -28.29
N GLY A 380 9.19 30.45 -29.46
CA GLY A 380 10.07 30.19 -30.59
C GLY A 380 11.52 29.99 -30.14
N GLN A 381 12.08 28.82 -30.45
CA GLN A 381 13.51 28.66 -30.57
C GLN A 381 13.97 29.71 -31.59
N ALA A 382 14.30 30.91 -31.11
CA ALA A 382 15.32 31.70 -31.76
C ALA A 382 16.54 30.79 -31.78
N ASN A 383 16.85 30.27 -32.97
CA ASN A 383 17.99 29.43 -33.27
C ASN A 383 19.16 29.80 -32.35
N SER A 384 19.39 29.02 -31.29
CA SER A 384 20.56 29.18 -30.45
C SER A 384 21.71 28.67 -31.30
N SER A 385 22.24 29.59 -32.11
CA SER A 385 23.39 29.41 -32.98
C SER A 385 24.45 28.65 -32.19
N TRP A 386 24.95 27.54 -32.75
CA TRP A 386 25.85 26.58 -32.11
C TRP A 386 27.04 27.21 -31.35
N PHE A 387 27.42 28.45 -31.69
CA PHE A 387 28.39 29.29 -30.99
C PHE A 387 28.03 29.68 -29.55
N GLN A 388 26.75 29.64 -29.15
CA GLN A 388 26.30 29.95 -27.79
C GLN A 388 26.39 28.76 -26.83
N THR A 389 26.74 27.57 -27.32
CA THR A 389 27.09 26.44 -26.45
C THR A 389 28.50 26.62 -25.89
N LYS A 390 28.74 26.17 -24.65
CA LYS A 390 30.08 26.20 -24.02
C LYS A 390 31.15 25.52 -24.91
N ALA A 391 30.75 24.53 -25.70
CA ALA A 391 31.59 23.88 -26.70
C ALA A 391 31.90 24.77 -27.92
N GLY A 392 30.90 25.46 -28.48
CA GLY A 392 31.08 26.39 -29.61
C GLY A 392 31.94 27.60 -29.25
N PHE A 393 31.75 28.16 -28.06
CA PHE A 393 32.59 29.26 -27.54
C PHE A 393 34.05 28.83 -27.38
N ASN A 394 34.30 27.63 -26.87
CA ASN A 394 35.66 27.09 -26.75
C ASN A 394 36.33 26.87 -28.11
N ILE A 395 35.60 26.42 -29.13
CA ILE A 395 36.12 26.26 -30.49
C ILE A 395 36.54 27.60 -31.08
N ILE A 396 35.73 28.66 -30.90
CA ILE A 396 36.08 30.01 -31.36
C ILE A 396 37.36 30.50 -30.66
N ILE A 397 37.47 30.35 -29.34
CA ILE A 397 38.65 30.79 -28.60
C ILE A 397 39.91 30.07 -29.10
N ILE A 398 39.84 28.77 -29.35
CA ILE A 398 40.96 27.99 -29.89
C ILE A 398 41.34 28.50 -31.28
N ALA A 399 40.36 28.72 -32.16
CA ALA A 399 40.61 29.22 -33.52
C ALA A 399 41.26 30.61 -33.51
N VAL A 400 40.77 31.54 -32.67
CA VAL A 400 41.33 32.90 -32.54
C VAL A 400 42.73 32.86 -31.94
N SER A 401 42.98 31.99 -30.95
CA SER A 401 44.30 31.84 -30.33
C SER A 401 45.34 31.30 -31.31
N VAL A 402 44.97 30.32 -32.14
CA VAL A 402 45.84 29.79 -33.21
C VAL A 402 46.12 30.86 -34.26
N LEU A 403 45.10 31.62 -34.68
CA LEU A 403 45.26 32.70 -35.66
C LEU A 403 46.24 33.77 -35.15
N LEU A 404 46.11 34.20 -33.89
CA LEU A 404 47.02 35.16 -33.27
C LEU A 404 48.45 34.63 -33.17
N ALA A 405 48.63 33.34 -32.83
CA ALA A 405 49.95 32.71 -32.79
C ALA A 405 50.61 32.67 -34.18
N VAL A 406 49.84 32.37 -35.24
CA VAL A 406 50.32 32.39 -36.62
C VAL A 406 50.70 33.80 -37.05
N ILE A 407 49.87 34.81 -36.75
CA ILE A 407 50.16 36.21 -37.07
C ILE A 407 51.41 36.70 -36.34
N LEU A 408 51.59 36.35 -35.06
CA LEU A 408 52.81 36.67 -34.31
C LEU A 408 54.04 35.98 -34.92
N GLY A 409 53.91 34.70 -35.29
CA GLY A 409 54.99 33.94 -35.95
C GLY A 409 55.39 34.54 -37.30
N MET A 410 54.42 34.95 -38.11
CA MET A 410 54.66 35.63 -39.40
C MET A 410 55.27 37.02 -39.22
N LYS A 411 54.91 37.75 -38.16
CA LYS A 411 55.47 39.08 -37.88
C LYS A 411 56.90 38.99 -37.33
N LEU A 412 57.21 37.96 -36.54
CA LEU A 412 58.55 37.69 -36.03
C LEU A 412 59.50 37.15 -37.13
N SER A 413 59.01 36.41 -38.12
CA SER A 413 59.83 35.94 -39.25
C SER A 413 60.16 37.04 -40.26
N ARG A 414 59.33 38.09 -40.36
CA ARG A 414 59.60 39.28 -41.18
C ARG A 414 60.54 40.30 -40.50
N SER A 415 60.79 40.18 -39.20
CA SER A 415 61.71 41.05 -38.45
C SER A 415 63.18 40.59 -38.48
N LYS A 416 63.49 39.47 -39.15
CA LYS A 416 64.84 38.89 -39.24
C LYS A 416 65.40 38.85 -40.67
N ARG A 417 64.87 39.66 -41.59
CA ARG A 417 65.48 39.88 -42.91
C ARG A 417 65.98 41.29 -43.06
#